data_AF-A0A8H7R487-F1
#
_entry.id   AF-A0A8H7R487-F1
#
_cell.length_a   1.000
_cell.length_b   1.000
_cell.length_c   1.000
_cell.angle_alpha   90.00
_cell.angle_beta   90.00
_cell.angle_gamma   90.00
#
_symmetry.space_group_name_H-M   'P 1'
#
loop_
_entity.id
_entity.type
_entity.pdbx_description
1 polymer ?
#
loop_
_entity_poly.entity_id
_entity_poly.type
_entity_poly.pdbx_seq_one_letter_code
_entity_poly.pdbx_strand_id
1 'polypeptide(L)'
;MALFHHHQHHLHFLNRFLDLVQPIPPTVNIIHHHFDPHEFYALSTDITRASRVTGSEPLPPDAYPLSYRSIAFMPERLYNFLLSFYRIVYGDHLVHYTNGGEGRLFVSNQYNKMKTITMIDQNYRSVKARSRRGAYAQVLFHADDRDEPMAWPCEIQFFFRHVQIVDGAPTEHVFAFVRWCNIHGDNDGRRFVDPFLEPWCSSFHVEAMDCIVPVHRLYGQVAVVKYGAQRSTNARTVVISLPKKLLA
;
A
#
# COMPACT_ATOMS: atom_id res chain seq x y z
N MET A 1 -13.30 3.51 28.00
CA MET A 1 -14.29 3.27 26.93
C MET A 1 -13.82 3.69 25.52
N ALA A 2 -12.87 4.62 25.35
CA ALA A 2 -12.42 5.07 24.01
C ALA A 2 -11.36 4.19 23.29
N LEU A 3 -10.70 3.26 23.99
CA LEU A 3 -9.77 2.28 23.38
C LEU A 3 -10.48 1.26 22.48
N PHE A 4 -11.78 1.03 22.68
CA PHE A 4 -12.58 0.11 21.88
C PHE A 4 -12.91 0.66 20.49
N HIS A 5 -13.16 1.98 20.35
CA HIS A 5 -13.49 2.58 19.05
C HIS A 5 -12.30 2.65 18.08
N HIS A 6 -11.10 2.95 18.56
CA HIS A 6 -9.91 3.02 17.69
C HIS A 6 -9.50 1.64 17.17
N HIS A 7 -9.63 0.60 18.00
CA HIS A 7 -9.40 -0.77 17.57
C HIS A 7 -10.45 -1.23 16.55
N GLN A 8 -11.71 -0.78 16.68
CA GLN A 8 -12.76 -1.05 15.69
C GLN A 8 -12.47 -0.41 14.34
N HIS A 9 -12.11 0.87 14.24
CA HIS A 9 -11.81 1.48 12.93
C HIS A 9 -10.62 0.84 12.22
N HIS A 10 -9.59 0.43 12.96
CA HIS A 10 -8.46 -0.31 12.38
C HIS A 10 -8.84 -1.73 11.98
N LEU A 11 -9.58 -2.47 12.81
CA LEU A 11 -10.06 -3.81 12.45
C LEU A 11 -11.05 -3.76 11.26
N HIS A 12 -11.90 -2.73 11.18
CA HIS A 12 -12.73 -2.46 10.01
C HIS A 12 -11.87 -2.10 8.80
N PHE A 13 -10.85 -1.24 8.93
CA PHE A 13 -9.91 -0.95 7.85
C PHE A 13 -9.20 -2.23 7.36
N LEU A 14 -8.69 -3.05 8.27
CA LEU A 14 -8.04 -4.32 7.96
C LEU A 14 -9.00 -5.27 7.26
N ASN A 15 -10.14 -5.56 7.88
CA ASN A 15 -11.15 -6.46 7.31
C ASN A 15 -11.62 -5.96 5.94
N ARG A 16 -11.73 -4.65 5.73
CA ARG A 16 -12.14 -4.10 4.43
C ARG A 16 -11.02 -4.02 3.42
N PHE A 17 -9.79 -3.74 3.81
CA PHE A 17 -8.63 -3.91 2.93
C PHE A 17 -8.54 -5.36 2.46
N LEU A 18 -8.78 -6.31 3.35
CA LEU A 18 -8.90 -7.73 3.05
C LEU A 18 -10.14 -8.03 2.19
N ASP A 19 -11.30 -7.41 2.44
CA ASP A 19 -12.49 -7.58 1.60
C ASP A 19 -12.32 -6.95 0.21
N LEU A 20 -11.46 -5.96 0.07
CA LEU A 20 -11.07 -5.48 -1.25
C LEU A 20 -10.29 -6.60 -1.93
N VAL A 21 -9.21 -7.13 -1.35
CA VAL A 21 -8.48 -8.24 -1.98
C VAL A 21 -9.38 -9.50 -2.06
N GLN A 22 -9.93 -9.82 -3.23
CA GLN A 22 -10.77 -11.02 -3.41
C GLN A 22 -10.05 -12.02 -4.31
N PRO A 23 -10.31 -13.34 -4.16
CA PRO A 23 -9.81 -14.34 -5.08
C PRO A 23 -10.25 -14.02 -6.50
N ILE A 24 -9.30 -13.98 -7.44
CA ILE A 24 -9.63 -13.80 -8.85
C ILE A 24 -10.29 -15.10 -9.34
N PRO A 25 -11.48 -15.05 -9.97
CA PRO A 25 -12.09 -16.24 -10.58
C PRO A 25 -11.16 -16.80 -11.67
N PRO A 26 -11.13 -18.12 -11.91
CA PRO A 26 -10.13 -18.80 -12.77
C PRO A 26 -10.25 -18.54 -14.29
N THR A 27 -10.76 -17.38 -14.71
CA THR A 27 -10.83 -16.98 -16.12
C THR A 27 -10.59 -15.47 -16.27
N VAL A 28 -9.32 -15.07 -16.24
CA VAL A 28 -8.91 -13.80 -16.83
C VAL A 28 -7.79 -14.10 -17.81
N ASN A 29 -8.08 -13.99 -19.10
CA ASN A 29 -7.06 -13.99 -20.14
C ASN A 29 -6.15 -12.78 -19.90
N ILE A 30 -4.91 -13.02 -19.50
CA ILE A 30 -3.92 -11.96 -19.32
C ILE A 30 -3.46 -11.52 -20.70
N ILE A 31 -3.97 -10.38 -21.16
CA ILE A 31 -3.42 -9.65 -22.30
C ILE A 31 -2.15 -8.96 -21.80
N HIS A 32 -1.06 -8.98 -22.57
CA HIS A 32 0.07 -8.09 -22.30
C HIS A 32 -0.41 -6.65 -22.45
N HIS A 33 -0.84 -6.04 -21.35
CA HIS A 33 -1.41 -4.71 -21.37
C HIS A 33 -0.28 -3.69 -21.51
N HIS A 34 -0.37 -2.87 -22.56
CA HIS A 34 0.35 -1.61 -22.63
C HIS A 34 -0.07 -0.74 -21.43
N PHE A 35 0.86 0.06 -20.89
CA PHE A 35 0.52 1.00 -19.83
C PHE A 35 -0.54 1.99 -20.33
N ASP A 36 -1.73 1.95 -19.72
CA ASP A 36 -2.79 2.96 -19.91
C ASP A 36 -2.88 3.82 -18.64
N PRO A 37 -2.58 5.13 -18.74
CA PRO A 37 -2.66 6.02 -17.60
C PRO A 37 -4.05 6.23 -17.02
N HIS A 38 -5.11 6.14 -17.84
CA HIS A 38 -6.49 6.25 -17.36
C HIS A 38 -6.86 5.03 -16.53
N GLU A 39 -6.47 3.84 -16.99
CA GLU A 39 -6.64 2.61 -16.23
C GLU A 39 -5.85 2.65 -14.93
N PHE A 40 -4.57 3.04 -14.96
CA PHE A 40 -3.76 3.21 -13.75
C PHE A 40 -4.43 4.17 -12.75
N TYR A 41 -4.94 5.31 -13.24
CA TYR A 41 -5.65 6.25 -12.38
C TYR A 41 -6.87 5.60 -11.75
N ALA A 42 -7.70 4.90 -12.53
CA ALA A 42 -8.88 4.20 -12.02
C ALA A 42 -8.53 3.15 -10.96
N LEU A 43 -7.46 2.36 -11.12
CA LEU A 43 -7.05 1.36 -10.11
C LEU A 43 -6.68 1.99 -8.75
N SER A 44 -6.25 3.25 -8.76
CA SER A 44 -5.88 4.00 -7.57
C SER A 44 -7.04 4.79 -6.95
N THR A 45 -8.14 5.04 -7.68
CA THR A 45 -9.26 5.91 -7.26
C THR A 45 -10.61 5.20 -7.16
N ASP A 46 -10.87 4.23 -8.02
CA ASP A 46 -12.08 3.43 -8.04
C ASP A 46 -11.92 2.23 -7.09
N ILE A 47 -12.54 2.35 -5.91
CA ILE A 47 -12.46 1.30 -4.90
C ILE A 47 -13.20 0.03 -5.34
N THR A 48 -14.20 0.11 -6.23
CA THR A 48 -14.88 -1.08 -6.72
C THR A 48 -13.95 -1.98 -7.55
N ARG A 49 -12.93 -1.36 -8.17
CA ARG A 49 -11.86 -2.05 -8.93
C ARG A 49 -10.64 -2.37 -8.08
N ALA A 50 -10.51 -1.79 -6.89
CA ALA A 50 -9.45 -2.07 -5.93
C ALA A 50 -9.28 -3.56 -5.66
N SER A 51 -10.40 -4.29 -5.69
CA SER A 51 -10.45 -5.70 -5.39
C SER A 51 -9.73 -6.60 -6.36
N ARG A 52 -9.49 -6.08 -7.57
CA ARG A 52 -8.81 -6.76 -8.65
C ARG A 52 -7.34 -6.38 -8.75
N VAL A 53 -6.87 -5.48 -7.89
CA VAL A 53 -5.49 -4.98 -7.94
C VAL A 53 -4.58 -5.95 -7.20
N THR A 54 -3.75 -6.65 -7.96
CA THR A 54 -2.80 -7.64 -7.46
C THR A 54 -1.38 -7.10 -7.34
N GLY A 55 -1.09 -5.99 -8.04
CA GLY A 55 0.26 -5.46 -8.20
C GLY A 55 0.96 -5.93 -9.47
N SER A 56 0.31 -6.76 -10.30
CA SER A 56 0.82 -7.18 -11.61
C SER A 56 0.36 -6.30 -12.77
N GLU A 57 -0.40 -5.26 -12.49
CA GLU A 57 -0.89 -4.35 -13.53
C GLU A 57 0.28 -3.58 -14.16
N PRO A 58 0.16 -3.14 -15.43
CA PRO A 58 1.24 -2.43 -16.09
C PRO A 58 1.60 -1.12 -15.39
N LEU A 59 2.90 -0.90 -15.23
CA LEU A 59 3.45 0.36 -14.74
C LEU A 59 3.99 1.22 -15.89
N PRO A 60 4.12 2.54 -15.68
CA PRO A 60 4.83 3.41 -16.61
C PRO A 60 6.23 2.86 -16.96
N PRO A 61 6.71 3.04 -18.21
CA PRO A 61 8.03 2.55 -18.62
C PRO A 61 9.19 3.07 -17.76
N ASP A 62 9.04 4.26 -17.19
CA ASP A 62 10.02 4.95 -16.34
C ASP A 62 9.80 4.71 -14.85
N ALA A 63 8.90 3.77 -14.48
CA ALA A 63 8.51 3.60 -13.09
C ALA A 63 9.66 3.12 -12.20
N TYR A 64 10.51 2.25 -12.74
CA TYR A 64 11.60 1.65 -12.00
C TYR A 64 12.86 2.52 -12.02
N PRO A 65 13.66 2.49 -10.94
CA PRO A 65 14.98 3.09 -10.99
C PRO A 65 15.85 2.38 -12.04
N LEU A 66 16.75 3.15 -12.68
CA LEU A 66 17.69 2.63 -13.68
C LEU A 66 18.62 1.51 -13.16
N SER A 67 18.73 1.34 -11.84
CA SER A 67 19.48 0.25 -11.23
C SER A 67 18.65 -0.48 -10.16
N TYR A 68 18.58 -1.80 -10.32
CA TYR A 68 17.99 -2.69 -9.33
C TYR A 68 19.05 -3.12 -8.31
N ARG A 69 18.61 -3.38 -7.07
CA ARG A 69 19.40 -4.20 -6.15
C ARG A 69 19.30 -5.67 -6.57
N SER A 70 20.36 -6.42 -6.27
CA SER A 70 20.38 -7.88 -6.40
C SER A 70 19.18 -8.52 -5.71
N ILE A 71 18.81 -9.72 -6.16
CA ILE A 71 17.82 -10.55 -5.48
C ILE A 71 18.25 -10.71 -4.01
N ALA A 72 17.29 -10.51 -3.12
CA ALA A 72 17.45 -10.71 -1.69
C ALA A 72 16.42 -11.74 -1.19
N PHE A 73 16.65 -12.24 0.02
CA PHE A 73 15.72 -13.13 0.72
C PHE A 73 14.90 -12.34 1.73
N MET A 74 13.59 -12.56 1.68
CA MET A 74 12.63 -11.88 2.52
C MET A 74 12.70 -12.42 3.96
N PRO A 75 12.73 -11.56 5.00
CA PRO A 75 12.62 -12.03 6.37
C PRO A 75 11.28 -12.74 6.59
N GLU A 76 11.29 -13.82 7.37
CA GLU A 76 10.14 -14.70 7.62
C GLU A 76 8.84 -13.95 7.93
N ARG A 77 8.91 -12.92 8.78
CA ARG A 77 7.76 -12.09 9.12
C ARG A 77 7.11 -11.42 7.91
N LEU A 78 7.92 -10.80 7.04
CA LEU A 78 7.43 -10.13 5.84
C LEU A 78 6.98 -11.14 4.78
N TYR A 79 7.67 -12.27 4.69
CA TYR A 79 7.28 -13.37 3.83
C TYR A 79 5.87 -13.88 4.19
N ASN A 80 5.57 -14.05 5.48
CA ASN A 80 4.26 -14.51 5.93
C ASN A 80 3.13 -13.52 5.58
N PHE A 81 3.43 -12.21 5.55
CA PHE A 81 2.51 -11.21 5.03
C PHE A 81 2.27 -11.40 3.52
N LEU A 82 3.33 -11.58 2.73
CA LEU A 82 3.22 -11.79 1.29
C LEU A 82 2.47 -13.10 0.93
N LEU A 83 2.77 -14.20 1.62
CA LEU A 83 2.07 -15.47 1.44
C LEU A 83 0.58 -15.33 1.74
N SER A 84 0.24 -14.65 2.84
CA SER A 84 -1.15 -14.39 3.22
C SER A 84 -1.86 -13.56 2.14
N PHE A 85 -1.19 -12.52 1.60
CA PHE A 85 -1.73 -11.72 0.50
C PHE A 85 -2.03 -12.59 -0.74
N TYR A 86 -1.07 -13.38 -1.20
CA TYR A 86 -1.26 -14.21 -2.39
C TYR A 86 -2.33 -15.28 -2.22
N ARG A 87 -2.48 -15.85 -1.03
CA ARG A 87 -3.56 -16.82 -0.76
C ARG A 87 -4.94 -16.21 -0.92
N ILE A 88 -5.10 -14.96 -0.55
CA ILE A 88 -6.36 -14.24 -0.78
C ILE A 88 -6.55 -13.97 -2.28
N VAL A 89 -5.52 -13.51 -2.99
CA VAL A 89 -5.63 -13.13 -4.41
C VAL A 89 -5.79 -14.35 -5.34
N TYR A 90 -4.96 -15.38 -5.16
CA TYR A 90 -4.83 -16.51 -6.08
C TYR A 90 -5.33 -17.83 -5.50
N GLY A 91 -5.56 -17.90 -4.18
CA GLY A 91 -6.18 -19.04 -3.51
C GLY A 91 -5.26 -19.74 -2.50
N ASP A 92 -5.91 -20.42 -1.54
CA ASP A 92 -5.27 -21.06 -0.38
C ASP A 92 -4.36 -22.25 -0.71
N HIS A 93 -4.39 -22.73 -1.95
CA HIS A 93 -3.55 -23.83 -2.41
C HIS A 93 -2.05 -23.47 -2.49
N LEU A 94 -1.72 -22.18 -2.47
CA LEU A 94 -0.33 -21.71 -2.42
C LEU A 94 0.34 -22.09 -1.09
N VAL A 95 1.49 -22.76 -1.17
CA VAL A 95 2.23 -23.25 0.01
C VAL A 95 3.48 -22.41 0.31
N HIS A 96 4.00 -22.63 1.52
CA HIS A 96 5.24 -22.04 1.99
C HIS A 96 6.45 -22.43 1.10
N TYR A 97 7.43 -21.54 0.90
CA TYR A 97 8.61 -21.82 0.06
C TYR A 97 9.40 -23.06 0.49
N THR A 98 9.46 -23.37 1.78
CA THR A 98 10.11 -24.59 2.31
C THR A 98 9.36 -25.87 1.96
N ASN A 99 8.09 -25.75 1.56
CA ASN A 99 7.21 -26.87 1.21
C ASN A 99 7.03 -26.97 -0.32
N GLY A 100 7.78 -26.15 -1.08
CA GLY A 100 7.86 -26.22 -2.54
C GLY A 100 8.48 -27.55 -2.97
N GLY A 101 7.83 -28.23 -3.91
CA GLY A 101 8.19 -29.55 -4.39
C GLY A 101 7.30 -29.96 -5.56
N GLU A 102 7.47 -31.20 -6.06
CA GLU A 102 6.73 -31.67 -7.24
C GLU A 102 5.22 -31.47 -7.09
N GLY A 103 4.63 -30.79 -8.09
CA GLY A 103 3.19 -30.55 -8.18
C GLY A 103 2.61 -29.51 -7.23
N ARG A 104 3.43 -28.85 -6.39
CA ARG A 104 2.94 -27.83 -5.43
C ARG A 104 3.32 -26.41 -5.86
N LEU A 105 2.32 -25.55 -5.99
CA LEU A 105 2.53 -24.12 -6.21
C LEU A 105 2.93 -23.46 -4.89
N PHE A 106 4.11 -22.83 -4.87
CA PHE A 106 4.64 -22.13 -3.70
C PHE A 106 4.88 -20.67 -3.99
N VAL A 107 4.90 -19.86 -2.94
CA VAL A 107 5.35 -18.46 -3.01
C VAL A 107 6.84 -18.40 -2.71
N SER A 108 7.63 -17.80 -3.59
CA SER A 108 9.06 -17.62 -3.36
C SER A 108 9.33 -16.62 -2.22
N ASN A 109 10.41 -16.81 -1.47
CA ASN A 109 10.88 -15.78 -0.53
C ASN A 109 11.90 -14.82 -1.15
N GLN A 110 12.11 -14.90 -2.46
CA GLN A 110 13.04 -14.03 -3.18
C GLN A 110 12.34 -12.76 -3.68
N TYR A 111 13.00 -11.62 -3.52
CA TYR A 111 12.44 -10.33 -3.93
C TYR A 111 13.54 -9.33 -4.34
N ASN A 112 13.20 -8.37 -5.20
CA ASN A 112 14.08 -7.25 -5.54
C ASN A 112 13.61 -6.00 -4.83
N LYS A 113 14.41 -5.55 -3.85
CA LYS A 113 14.09 -4.37 -3.03
C LYS A 113 14.49 -3.07 -3.72
N MET A 114 13.58 -2.10 -3.73
CA MET A 114 13.77 -0.79 -4.34
C MET A 114 13.50 0.33 -3.33
N LYS A 115 14.20 1.45 -3.51
CA LYS A 115 14.06 2.63 -2.62
C LYS A 115 13.08 3.66 -3.15
N THR A 116 12.76 3.62 -4.43
CA THR A 116 11.97 4.63 -5.13
C THR A 116 11.20 3.99 -6.26
N ILE A 117 10.04 4.53 -6.58
CA ILE A 117 9.28 4.25 -7.79
C ILE A 117 8.72 5.58 -8.30
N THR A 118 8.71 5.77 -9.61
CA THR A 118 8.03 6.90 -10.24
C THR A 118 6.70 6.40 -10.80
N MET A 119 5.59 7.07 -10.54
CA MET A 119 4.30 6.71 -11.11
C MET A 119 3.58 7.99 -11.49
N ILE A 120 3.24 8.16 -12.78
CA ILE A 120 2.57 9.36 -13.31
C ILE A 120 3.25 10.66 -12.82
N ASP A 121 4.55 10.82 -13.13
CA ASP A 121 5.36 11.98 -12.73
C ASP A 121 5.43 12.28 -11.22
N GLN A 122 5.02 11.32 -10.38
CA GLN A 122 5.14 11.38 -8.93
C GLN A 122 6.20 10.40 -8.46
N ASN A 123 7.21 10.93 -7.77
CA ASN A 123 8.31 10.10 -7.26
C ASN A 123 8.05 9.69 -5.81
N TYR A 124 7.62 8.45 -5.62
CA TYR A 124 7.44 7.86 -4.30
C TYR A 124 8.77 7.29 -3.81
N ARG A 125 9.01 7.41 -2.51
CA ARG A 125 10.29 7.10 -1.90
C ARG A 125 10.10 6.25 -0.66
N SER A 126 11.09 5.44 -0.36
CA SER A 126 11.24 4.80 0.94
C SER A 126 11.76 5.80 1.97
N VAL A 127 11.48 5.57 3.25
CA VAL A 127 12.13 6.30 4.36
C VAL A 127 13.64 6.18 4.40
N LYS A 128 14.21 5.17 3.72
CA LYS A 128 15.65 4.94 3.58
C LYS A 128 16.25 5.56 2.31
N ALA A 129 15.45 6.32 1.54
CA ALA A 129 15.93 7.16 0.45
C ALA A 129 16.65 8.41 0.98
N ARG A 130 17.38 9.11 0.11
CA ARG A 130 18.13 10.33 0.49
C ARG A 130 17.22 11.47 0.94
N SER A 131 15.99 11.53 0.42
CA SER A 131 14.98 12.52 0.77
C SER A 131 13.76 11.81 1.36
N ARG A 132 13.18 12.42 2.41
CA ARG A 132 11.89 12.02 3.00
C ARG A 132 10.68 12.51 2.18
N ARG A 133 10.87 13.41 1.21
CA ARG A 133 9.79 13.86 0.31
C ARG A 133 9.28 12.69 -0.53
N GLY A 134 7.99 12.40 -0.47
CA GLY A 134 7.38 11.24 -1.11
C GLY A 134 7.52 9.93 -0.32
N ALA A 135 8.00 9.99 0.95
CA ALA A 135 8.05 8.83 1.84
C ALA A 135 6.73 8.51 2.55
N TYR A 136 5.75 9.39 2.42
CA TYR A 136 4.41 9.20 2.92
C TYR A 136 3.42 9.27 1.76
N ALA A 137 2.42 8.41 1.80
CA ALA A 137 1.36 8.34 0.81
C ALA A 137 0.02 8.09 1.50
N GLN A 138 -1.05 8.08 0.71
CA GLN A 138 -2.38 7.66 1.10
C GLN A 138 -2.82 6.46 0.26
N VAL A 139 -3.68 5.63 0.84
CA VAL A 139 -4.39 4.55 0.15
C VAL A 139 -5.89 4.75 0.36
N LEU A 140 -6.68 4.66 -0.71
CA LEU A 140 -8.13 4.79 -0.63
C LEU A 140 -8.81 3.47 -0.23
N PHE A 141 -9.88 3.55 0.55
CA PHE A 141 -10.73 2.42 0.93
C PHE A 141 -12.16 2.88 1.26
N HIS A 142 -13.15 1.98 1.21
CA HIS A 142 -14.53 2.29 1.61
C HIS A 142 -14.72 1.99 3.10
N ALA A 143 -15.12 3.01 3.85
CA ALA A 143 -15.59 2.84 5.23
C ALA A 143 -17.09 2.46 5.21
N ASP A 144 -17.49 1.51 6.06
CA ASP A 144 -18.88 1.01 6.14
C ASP A 144 -19.90 2.10 6.49
N ASP A 145 -19.47 3.15 7.17
CA ASP A 145 -20.30 4.23 7.71
C ASP A 145 -20.33 5.48 6.83
N ARG A 146 -19.70 5.44 5.64
CA ARG A 146 -19.59 6.60 4.75
C ARG A 146 -19.83 6.22 3.30
N ASP A 147 -20.61 7.07 2.64
CA ASP A 147 -20.83 6.99 1.20
C ASP A 147 -19.55 7.33 0.40
N GLU A 148 -18.63 8.10 0.99
CA GLU A 148 -17.40 8.54 0.33
C GLU A 148 -16.16 7.69 0.69
N PRO A 149 -15.28 7.43 -0.29
CA PRO A 149 -13.94 6.87 -0.07
C PRO A 149 -13.15 7.59 1.03
N MET A 150 -12.51 6.85 1.93
CA MET A 150 -11.54 7.40 2.88
C MET A 150 -10.11 7.16 2.41
N ALA A 151 -9.21 8.12 2.66
CA ALA A 151 -7.79 8.01 2.35
C ALA A 151 -6.97 7.80 3.64
N TRP A 152 -6.39 6.62 3.84
CA TRP A 152 -5.56 6.36 5.02
C TRP A 152 -4.08 6.68 4.75
N PRO A 153 -3.40 7.47 5.60
CA PRO A 153 -1.99 7.78 5.42
C PRO A 153 -1.08 6.62 5.86
N CYS A 154 0.00 6.43 5.13
CA CYS A 154 1.01 5.42 5.40
C CYS A 154 2.44 5.95 5.20
N GLU A 155 3.40 5.36 5.91
CA GLU A 155 4.84 5.59 5.72
C GLU A 155 5.45 4.45 4.90
N ILE A 156 6.01 4.77 3.75
CA ILE A 156 6.61 3.80 2.82
C ILE A 156 7.97 3.34 3.34
N GLN A 157 8.05 2.09 3.78
CA GLN A 157 9.30 1.53 4.26
C GLN A 157 10.25 1.17 3.11
N PHE A 158 9.72 0.58 2.03
CA PHE A 158 10.39 0.31 0.77
C PHE A 158 9.43 -0.26 -0.27
N PHE A 159 9.88 -0.34 -1.52
CA PHE A 159 9.18 -1.05 -2.59
C PHE A 159 9.87 -2.37 -2.88
N PHE A 160 9.15 -3.31 -3.45
CA PHE A 160 9.77 -4.51 -3.97
C PHE A 160 9.01 -5.11 -5.15
N ARG A 161 9.80 -5.74 -6.02
CA ARG A 161 9.32 -6.60 -7.09
C ARG A 161 9.37 -8.03 -6.61
N HIS A 162 8.33 -8.79 -6.89
CA HIS A 162 8.24 -10.22 -6.66
C HIS A 162 7.77 -10.90 -7.96
N VAL A 163 8.21 -12.13 -8.20
CA VAL A 163 7.73 -12.92 -9.34
C VAL A 163 7.04 -14.16 -8.80
N GLN A 164 5.78 -14.34 -9.16
CA GLN A 164 4.96 -15.50 -8.79
C GLN A 164 4.52 -16.25 -10.04
N ILE A 165 4.51 -17.58 -9.99
CA ILE A 165 3.89 -18.38 -11.05
C ILE A 165 2.37 -18.32 -10.85
N VAL A 166 1.67 -17.76 -11.84
CA VAL A 166 0.21 -17.62 -11.91
C VAL A 166 -0.21 -18.25 -13.23
N ASP A 167 -1.16 -19.19 -13.19
CA ASP A 167 -1.66 -19.91 -14.37
C ASP A 167 -0.55 -20.49 -15.28
N GLY A 168 0.53 -20.98 -14.66
CA GLY A 168 1.67 -21.58 -15.35
C GLY A 168 2.68 -20.58 -15.94
N ALA A 169 2.46 -19.27 -15.80
CA ALA A 169 3.35 -18.23 -16.31
C ALA A 169 3.99 -17.40 -15.18
N PRO A 170 5.26 -16.99 -15.32
CA PRO A 170 5.88 -16.04 -14.40
C PRO A 170 5.21 -14.68 -14.53
N THR A 171 4.56 -14.24 -13.46
CA THR A 171 3.89 -12.94 -13.35
C THR A 171 4.68 -12.08 -12.38
N GLU A 172 4.98 -10.85 -12.79
CA GLU A 172 5.63 -9.85 -11.95
C GLU A 172 4.60 -9.09 -11.13
N HIS A 173 4.93 -8.84 -9.86
CA HIS A 173 4.16 -8.00 -8.96
C HIS A 173 5.04 -6.93 -8.31
N VAL A 174 4.49 -5.73 -8.15
CA VAL A 174 5.17 -4.62 -7.49
C VAL A 174 4.37 -4.12 -6.30
N PHE A 175 5.02 -4.14 -5.14
CA PHE A 175 4.43 -3.77 -3.87
C PHE A 175 5.21 -2.66 -3.17
N ALA A 176 4.52 -1.92 -2.32
CA ALA A 176 5.08 -1.13 -1.25
C ALA A 176 4.89 -1.90 0.07
N PHE A 177 5.96 -2.04 0.85
CA PHE A 177 5.82 -2.33 2.28
C PHE A 177 5.64 -1.01 3.02
N VAL A 178 4.51 -0.86 3.70
CA VAL A 178 4.12 0.38 4.38
C VAL A 178 3.92 0.16 5.87
N ARG A 179 3.96 1.24 6.64
CA ARG A 179 3.44 1.26 8.01
C ARG A 179 2.27 2.20 8.07
N TRP A 180 1.11 1.72 8.52
CA TRP A 180 -0.07 2.55 8.65
C TRP A 180 0.10 3.52 9.81
N CYS A 181 -0.14 4.79 9.51
CA CYS A 181 -0.08 5.85 10.49
C CYS A 181 -1.30 5.78 11.40
N ASN A 182 -1.12 5.98 12.70
CA ASN A 182 -2.24 6.21 13.59
C ASN A 182 -2.79 7.63 13.35
N ILE A 183 -4.10 7.78 13.19
CA ILE A 183 -4.77 9.09 13.13
C ILE A 183 -5.31 9.39 14.55
N HIS A 184 -5.22 10.63 15.03
CA HIS A 184 -5.84 10.97 16.32
C HIS A 184 -7.36 10.78 16.21
N GLY A 185 -7.89 9.76 16.89
CA GLY A 185 -9.31 9.65 17.17
C GLY A 185 -9.64 10.48 18.41
N ASP A 186 -10.34 11.60 18.23
CA ASP A 186 -11.25 12.35 19.12
C ASP A 186 -10.91 12.61 20.62
N ASN A 187 -9.88 12.00 21.20
CA ASN A 187 -9.64 12.01 22.65
C ASN A 187 -9.12 13.35 23.20
N ASP A 188 -8.74 14.28 22.33
CA ASP A 188 -8.28 15.61 22.75
C ASP A 188 -9.33 16.71 22.52
N GLY A 189 -10.54 16.36 22.05
CA GLY A 189 -11.67 17.29 21.88
C GLY A 189 -11.42 18.49 20.96
N ARG A 190 -10.26 18.58 20.33
CA ARG A 190 -9.79 19.71 19.53
C ARG A 190 -9.66 19.26 18.08
N ARG A 191 -10.80 19.17 17.39
CA ARG A 191 -10.82 19.17 15.92
C ARG A 191 -10.01 20.36 15.42
N PHE A 192 -9.17 20.16 14.41
CA PHE A 192 -8.63 21.29 13.68
C PHE A 192 -9.82 22.06 13.09
N VAL A 193 -9.75 23.39 13.14
CA VAL A 193 -10.76 24.28 12.53
C VAL A 193 -10.72 24.17 11.00
N ASP A 194 -9.60 23.69 10.47
CA ASP A 194 -9.38 23.46 9.05
C ASP A 194 -9.76 22.02 8.65
N PRO A 195 -10.80 21.82 7.82
CA PRO A 195 -11.22 20.51 7.34
C PRO A 195 -10.17 19.82 6.45
N PHE A 196 -9.15 20.53 5.96
CA PHE A 196 -8.08 19.99 5.13
C PHE A 196 -6.86 19.50 5.95
N LEU A 197 -6.86 19.68 7.27
CA LEU A 197 -5.77 19.28 8.16
C LEU A 197 -6.16 18.09 9.05
N GLU A 198 -5.74 16.89 8.63
CA GLU A 198 -5.94 15.68 9.43
C GLU A 198 -4.86 15.54 10.52
N PRO A 199 -5.22 15.35 11.80
CA PRO A 199 -4.27 15.17 12.88
C PRO A 199 -3.54 13.82 12.79
N TRP A 200 -2.22 13.87 12.64
CA TRP A 200 -1.33 12.71 12.60
C TRP A 200 -0.85 12.31 13.99
N CYS A 201 -0.87 11.02 14.31
CA CYS A 201 -0.13 10.49 15.45
C CYS A 201 1.28 10.09 15.03
N SER A 202 2.28 10.38 15.87
CA SER A 202 3.68 9.97 15.66
C SER A 202 3.93 8.47 15.86
N SER A 203 2.89 7.65 15.80
CA SER A 203 2.94 6.21 16.03
C SER A 203 2.26 5.47 14.88
N PHE A 204 2.57 4.18 14.78
CA PHE A 204 2.12 3.32 13.70
C PHE A 204 1.31 2.16 14.26
N HIS A 205 0.40 1.64 13.44
CA HIS A 205 -0.27 0.38 13.72
C HIS A 205 0.74 -0.79 13.77
N VAL A 206 0.31 -1.89 14.37
CA VAL A 206 1.06 -3.15 14.35
C VAL A 206 1.09 -3.66 12.91
N GLU A 207 2.27 -3.99 12.39
CA GLU A 207 2.40 -4.45 11.01
C GLU A 207 1.74 -5.83 10.85
N ALA A 208 0.90 -5.96 9.84
CA ALA A 208 0.24 -7.19 9.43
C ALA A 208 0.26 -7.32 7.89
N MET A 209 -0.53 -8.23 7.32
CA MET A 209 -0.46 -8.50 5.87
C MET A 209 -0.88 -7.31 5.00
N ASP A 210 -1.81 -6.50 5.47
CA ASP A 210 -2.25 -5.25 4.85
C ASP A 210 -1.14 -4.19 4.71
N CYS A 211 0.00 -4.38 5.35
CA CYS A 211 1.20 -3.57 5.12
C CYS A 211 1.88 -3.89 3.76
N ILE A 212 1.48 -4.96 3.07
CA ILE A 212 1.83 -5.23 1.67
C ILE A 212 0.77 -4.60 0.78
N VAL A 213 1.12 -3.49 0.14
CA VAL A 213 0.19 -2.71 -0.69
C VAL A 213 0.65 -2.76 -2.14
N PRO A 214 -0.15 -3.24 -3.10
CA PRO A 214 0.14 -3.08 -4.52
C PRO A 214 0.38 -1.60 -4.86
N VAL A 215 1.43 -1.26 -5.60
CA VAL A 215 1.80 0.15 -5.82
C VAL A 215 0.70 0.95 -6.54
N HIS A 216 -0.13 0.28 -7.35
CA HIS A 216 -1.33 0.83 -8.00
C HIS A 216 -2.37 1.36 -7.01
N ARG A 217 -2.33 0.92 -5.74
CA ARG A 217 -3.23 1.39 -4.66
C ARG A 217 -2.73 2.63 -3.95
N LEU A 218 -1.50 3.10 -4.23
CA LEU A 218 -1.03 4.38 -3.72
C LEU A 218 -1.78 5.50 -4.43
N TYR A 219 -2.71 6.12 -3.71
CA TYR A 219 -3.60 7.16 -4.24
C TYR A 219 -2.85 8.46 -4.54
N GLY A 220 -2.01 8.89 -3.61
CA GLY A 220 -1.30 10.16 -3.70
C GLY A 220 -0.25 10.32 -2.60
N GLN A 221 0.66 11.27 -2.80
CA GLN A 221 1.66 11.63 -1.79
C GLN A 221 1.05 12.50 -0.70
N VAL A 222 1.62 12.41 0.51
CA VAL A 222 1.27 13.33 1.58
C VAL A 222 2.50 14.00 2.16
N ALA A 223 2.32 15.24 2.61
CA ALA A 223 3.29 15.92 3.45
C ALA A 223 2.91 15.71 4.92
N VAL A 224 3.92 15.42 5.74
CA VAL A 224 3.79 15.33 7.18
C VAL A 224 4.49 16.55 7.78
N VAL A 225 3.74 17.42 8.46
CA VAL A 225 4.21 18.73 8.91
C VAL A 225 3.94 18.89 10.40
N LYS A 226 4.90 19.46 11.15
CA LYS A 226 4.65 19.89 12.53
C LYS A 226 3.92 21.24 12.52
N TYR A 227 2.73 21.26 13.10
CA TYR A 227 1.88 22.43 13.23
C TYR A 227 1.80 22.88 14.71
N GLY A 228 2.06 24.17 14.95
CA GLY A 228 2.05 24.79 16.29
C GLY A 228 3.33 25.58 16.59
N ALA A 229 3.32 26.35 17.69
CA ALA A 229 4.44 27.22 18.05
C ALA A 229 5.72 26.39 18.29
N GLN A 230 6.79 26.77 17.58
CA GLN A 230 8.13 26.15 17.51
C GLN A 230 8.81 25.88 18.88
N ARG A 231 8.25 26.40 19.99
CA ARG A 231 8.78 26.29 21.36
C ARG A 231 7.83 25.63 22.37
N SER A 232 6.66 25.15 21.96
CA SER A 232 5.75 24.44 22.87
C SER A 232 5.93 22.93 22.79
N THR A 233 5.80 22.24 23.92
CA THR A 233 5.69 20.77 24.02
C THR A 233 4.43 20.21 23.33
N ASN A 234 3.56 21.07 22.78
CA ASN A 234 2.28 20.74 22.19
C ASN A 234 2.27 20.82 20.65
N ALA A 235 3.44 20.82 20.01
CA ALA A 235 3.53 20.77 18.54
C ALA A 235 2.84 19.51 18.03
N ARG A 236 1.76 19.69 17.26
CA ARG A 236 1.01 18.59 16.65
C ARG A 236 1.62 18.26 15.32
N THR A 237 1.41 17.05 14.84
CA THR A 237 1.76 16.73 13.46
C THR A 237 0.48 16.57 12.65
N VAL A 238 0.51 17.06 11.42
CA VAL A 238 -0.63 17.04 10.50
C VAL A 238 -0.21 16.38 9.19
N VAL A 239 -1.17 15.73 8.55
CA VAL A 239 -1.03 15.19 7.18
C VAL A 239 -1.72 16.15 6.22
N ILE A 240 -1.02 16.50 5.14
CA ILE A 240 -1.55 17.33 4.06
C ILE A 240 -1.47 16.51 2.78
N SER A 241 -2.60 16.22 2.16
CA SER A 241 -2.67 15.60 0.84
C SER A 241 -2.02 16.50 -0.20
N LEU A 242 -1.05 15.97 -0.95
CA LEU A 242 -0.43 16.70 -2.03
C LEU A 242 -1.23 16.52 -3.33
N PRO A 243 -1.32 17.55 -4.19
CA PRO A 243 -2.01 17.43 -5.46
C PRO A 243 -1.52 16.21 -6.25
N LYS A 244 -2.47 15.39 -6.68
CA LYS A 244 -2.19 14.32 -7.61
C LYS A 244 -1.91 14.93 -8.97
N LYS A 245 -0.76 14.62 -9.55
CA LYS A 245 -0.50 15.01 -10.94
C LYS A 245 -1.42 14.17 -11.83
N LEU A 246 -2.29 14.84 -12.56
CA LEU A 246 -3.03 14.26 -13.67
C LEU A 246 -2.18 14.51 -14.91
N LEU A 247 -2.10 13.54 -15.82
CA LEU A 247 -1.51 13.77 -17.13
C LEU A 247 -2.31 14.87 -17.81
N ALA A 248 -1.61 15.91 -18.27
CA ALA A 248 -2.17 17.00 -19.04
C ALA A 248 -2.28 16.61 -20.52
#